data_AF-A0A417L6M5-F1
#
_entry.id   AF-A0A417L6M5-F1
#
_cell.length_a   1.000
_cell.length_b   1.000
_cell.length_c   1.000
_cell.angle_alpha   90.00
_cell.angle_beta   90.00
_cell.angle_gamma   90.00
#
_symmetry.space_group_name_H-M   'P 1'
#
loop_
_entity.id
_entity.type
_entity.pdbx_description
1 polymer ?
#
loop_
_entity_poly.entity_id
_entity_poly.type
_entity_poly.pdbx_seq_one_letter_code
_entity_poly.pdbx_strand_id
1 'polypeptide(L)'
;MLEQIRQSIEQAQMVLVGIGTEFAVKEEAQEDPFFTELAKTAQTDPAAAALLAFHKSQKKVGGCEKEQVQKAYEVLADLLKDKNYFVISLCEDGLLEQAGLKENRILTPAKEGEEETDSGVYPTDSWETYTKWLQGTLNRNLVILELGVGMELPQLIRFPFEKVAYFNQKSCLYRVHSHLYQMTEEIKERGYSVPMHPVTLLLEEK
;
A
#
# COMPACT_ATOMS: atom_id res chain seq x y z
N MET A 1 13.92 -13.54 -0.93
CA MET A 1 12.74 -13.61 -1.83
C MET A 1 12.77 -12.50 -2.88
N LEU A 2 13.33 -11.34 -2.52
CA LEU A 2 13.42 -10.16 -3.39
C LEU A 2 14.01 -10.42 -4.77
N GLU A 3 15.05 -11.27 -4.86
CA GLU A 3 15.70 -11.58 -6.14
C GLU A 3 14.77 -12.34 -7.11
N GLN A 4 13.90 -13.22 -6.62
CA GLN A 4 12.89 -13.89 -7.46
C GLN A 4 11.88 -12.87 -8.01
N ILE A 5 11.45 -11.91 -7.18
CA ILE A 5 10.55 -10.82 -7.60
C ILE A 5 11.24 -9.97 -8.68
N ARG A 6 12.53 -9.64 -8.49
CA ARG A 6 13.32 -8.89 -9.46
C ARG A 6 13.36 -9.59 -10.82
N GLN A 7 13.67 -10.88 -10.84
CA GLN A 7 13.71 -11.67 -12.09
C GLN A 7 12.35 -11.70 -12.80
N SER A 8 11.25 -11.85 -12.05
CA SER A 8 9.90 -11.78 -12.61
C SER A 8 9.59 -10.40 -13.19
N ILE A 9 9.95 -9.31 -12.51
CA ILE A 9 9.79 -7.93 -12.99
C ILE A 9 10.61 -7.70 -14.26
N GLU A 10 11.86 -8.19 -14.32
CA GLU A 10 12.72 -8.07 -15.48
C GLU A 10 12.09 -8.68 -16.75
N GLN A 11 11.38 -9.79 -16.62
CA GLN A 11 10.69 -10.48 -17.71
C GLN A 11 9.27 -9.94 -17.99
N ALA A 12 8.71 -9.16 -17.07
CA ALA A 12 7.37 -8.62 -17.18
C ALA A 12 7.26 -7.51 -18.23
N GLN A 13 6.12 -7.48 -18.92
CA GLN A 13 5.74 -6.36 -19.79
C GLN A 13 5.15 -5.21 -18.98
N MET A 14 4.47 -5.53 -17.88
CA MET A 14 3.80 -4.58 -17.01
C MET A 14 3.91 -4.99 -15.55
N VAL A 15 3.90 -4.02 -14.64
CA VAL A 15 3.95 -4.26 -13.19
C VAL A 15 2.84 -3.46 -12.49
N LEU A 16 1.96 -4.15 -11.77
CA LEU A 16 0.92 -3.53 -10.94
C LEU A 16 1.33 -3.66 -9.48
N VAL A 17 1.47 -2.55 -8.77
CA VAL A 17 1.91 -2.54 -7.37
C VAL A 17 0.80 -2.01 -6.48
N GLY A 18 0.54 -2.74 -5.40
CA GLY A 18 -0.44 -2.39 -4.38
C GLY A 18 0.27 -2.26 -3.04
N ILE A 19 0.21 -1.08 -2.43
CA ILE A 19 0.90 -0.79 -1.17
C ILE A 19 -0.15 -0.59 -0.09
N GLY A 20 -0.03 -1.37 0.99
CA GLY A 20 -0.94 -1.31 2.11
C GLY A 20 -0.33 -0.74 3.38
N THR A 21 -1.11 -0.82 4.45
CA THR A 21 -0.87 -0.17 5.74
C THR A 21 0.32 -0.74 6.52
N GLU A 22 0.90 -1.90 6.16
CA GLU A 22 2.20 -2.31 6.75
C GLU A 22 3.35 -1.37 6.34
N PHE A 23 3.18 -0.51 5.33
CA PHE A 23 4.13 0.59 5.04
C PHE A 23 3.90 1.84 5.86
N ALA A 24 2.78 1.96 6.58
CA ALA A 24 2.43 3.21 7.26
C ALA A 24 3.56 3.67 8.17
N VAL A 25 4.06 4.88 7.93
CA VAL A 25 5.07 5.52 8.77
C VAL A 25 4.47 5.76 10.16
N LYS A 26 5.26 5.56 11.21
CA LYS A 26 4.85 5.94 12.56
C LYS A 26 4.46 7.42 12.58
N GLU A 27 3.24 7.72 13.03
CA GLU A 27 2.89 9.10 13.32
C GLU A 27 3.81 9.62 14.43
N GLU A 28 4.64 10.61 14.10
CA GLU A 28 5.30 11.39 15.12
C GLU A 28 4.20 12.04 15.97
N ALA A 29 4.31 11.89 17.30
CA ALA A 29 3.33 12.49 18.19
C ALA A 29 3.43 14.01 18.07
N GLN A 30 2.62 14.60 17.21
CA GLN A 30 2.36 16.02 17.25
C GLN A 30 1.50 16.23 18.50
N GLU A 31 2.06 16.92 19.50
CA GLU A 31 1.29 17.33 20.67
C GLU A 31 0.23 18.33 20.23
N ASP A 32 -0.97 17.84 19.98
CA ASP A 32 -2.14 18.68 19.77
C ASP A 32 -2.44 19.42 21.08
N PRO A 33 -2.52 20.76 21.07
CA PRO A 33 -2.90 21.54 22.23
C PRO A 33 -4.22 21.09 22.88
N PHE A 34 -5.18 20.60 22.08
CA PHE A 34 -6.44 20.05 22.56
C PHE A 34 -6.21 18.81 23.42
N PHE A 35 -5.41 17.85 22.94
CA PHE A 35 -5.12 16.63 23.71
C PHE A 35 -4.22 16.90 24.93
N THR A 36 -3.39 17.93 24.85
CA THR A 36 -2.59 18.40 25.99
C THR A 36 -3.49 18.96 27.10
N GLU A 37 -4.48 19.77 26.73
CA GLU A 37 -5.44 20.32 27.70
C GLU A 37 -6.41 19.24 28.21
N LEU A 38 -6.86 18.34 27.33
CA LEU A 38 -7.67 17.19 27.69
C LEU A 38 -6.96 16.30 28.71
N ALA A 39 -5.64 16.12 28.59
CA ALA A 39 -4.85 15.36 29.55
C ALA A 39 -4.77 16.00 30.94
N LYS A 40 -4.85 17.33 31.04
CA LYS A 40 -4.98 18.03 32.34
C LYS A 40 -6.36 17.79 32.93
N THR A 41 -7.41 17.97 32.12
CA THR A 41 -8.81 17.80 32.54
C THR A 41 -9.12 16.35 32.94
N ALA A 42 -8.51 15.37 32.28
CA ALA A 42 -8.65 13.95 32.58
C ALA A 42 -8.22 13.55 34.01
N GLN A 43 -7.46 14.39 34.71
CA GLN A 43 -7.09 14.15 36.11
C GLN A 43 -8.29 14.29 37.06
N THR A 44 -9.29 15.08 36.69
CA THR A 44 -10.44 15.41 37.53
C THR A 44 -11.78 15.04 36.90
N ASP A 45 -11.83 14.82 35.58
CA ASP A 45 -13.04 14.50 34.84
C ASP A 45 -12.96 13.09 34.19
N PRO A 46 -13.78 12.12 34.65
CA PRO A 46 -13.86 10.78 34.07
C PRO A 46 -14.22 10.75 32.58
N ALA A 47 -15.02 11.69 32.08
CA ALA A 47 -15.38 11.75 30.67
C ALA A 47 -14.19 12.19 29.81
N ALA A 48 -13.41 13.17 30.28
CA ALA A 48 -12.16 13.57 29.63
C ALA A 48 -11.12 12.43 29.66
N ALA A 49 -11.04 11.67 30.76
CA ALA A 49 -10.19 10.49 30.85
C ALA A 49 -10.59 9.40 29.84
N ALA A 50 -11.89 9.16 29.66
CA ALA A 50 -12.40 8.21 28.68
C ALA A 50 -12.10 8.64 27.23
N LEU A 51 -12.30 9.93 26.91
CA LEU A 51 -11.96 10.50 25.61
C LEU A 51 -10.46 10.40 25.30
N LEU A 52 -9.61 10.70 26.28
CA LEU A 52 -8.15 10.58 26.13
C LEU A 52 -7.73 9.12 25.94
N ALA A 53 -8.33 8.19 26.68
CA ALA A 53 -8.08 6.76 26.54
C ALA A 53 -8.53 6.24 25.17
N PHE A 54 -9.69 6.68 24.69
CA PHE A 54 -10.17 6.36 23.36
C PHE A 54 -9.21 6.87 22.28
N HIS A 55 -8.80 8.14 22.33
CA HIS A 55 -7.82 8.69 21.38
C HIS A 55 -6.49 7.93 21.41
N LYS A 56 -5.97 7.61 22.60
CA LYS A 56 -4.76 6.78 22.75
C LYS A 56 -4.92 5.36 22.20
N SER A 57 -6.14 4.80 22.28
CA SER A 57 -6.45 3.48 21.70
C SER A 57 -6.61 3.51 20.18
N GLN A 58 -6.92 4.69 19.61
CA GLN A 58 -7.01 4.91 18.16
C GLN A 58 -5.63 5.16 17.53
N LYS A 59 -4.64 5.64 18.31
CA LYS A 59 -3.25 5.70 17.83
C LYS A 59 -2.82 4.28 17.46
N LYS A 60 -2.54 4.07 16.17
CA LYS A 60 -2.01 2.80 15.67
C LYS A 60 -0.77 2.44 16.50
N VAL A 61 -0.85 1.33 17.22
CA VAL A 61 0.31 0.72 17.86
C VAL A 61 1.13 0.09 16.74
N GLY A 62 2.17 0.77 16.29
CA GLY A 62 3.04 0.30 15.22
C GLY A 62 3.05 1.20 14.00
N GLY A 63 3.96 0.88 13.09
CA GLY A 63 4.34 1.69 11.93
C GLY A 63 5.82 1.53 11.67
N CYS A 64 6.25 1.90 10.47
CA CYS A 64 7.64 1.83 10.07
C CYS A 64 8.38 3.14 10.41
N GLU A 65 9.69 3.04 10.66
CA GLU A 65 10.52 4.25 10.72
C GLU A 65 10.52 4.93 9.35
N LYS A 66 10.33 6.25 9.32
CA LYS A 66 10.23 7.02 8.06
C LYS A 66 11.41 6.76 7.13
N GLU A 67 12.62 6.71 7.68
CA GLU A 67 13.85 6.45 6.92
C GLU A 67 13.86 5.04 6.27
N GLN A 68 13.30 4.03 6.95
CA GLN A 68 13.20 2.68 6.41
C GLN A 68 12.19 2.61 5.27
N VAL A 69 11.04 3.28 5.42
CA VAL A 69 10.00 3.37 4.37
C VAL A 69 10.55 4.07 3.15
N GLN A 70 11.24 5.21 3.34
CA GLN A 70 11.85 5.96 2.25
C GLN A 70 12.84 5.09 1.47
N LYS A 71 13.77 4.42 2.17
CA LYS A 71 14.72 3.48 1.53
C LYS A 71 14.02 2.34 0.80
N ALA A 72 12.95 1.79 1.38
CA ALA A 72 12.17 0.73 0.75
C ALA A 72 11.49 1.22 -0.54
N TYR A 73 10.95 2.44 -0.56
CA TYR A 73 10.40 3.05 -1.78
C TYR A 73 11.46 3.37 -2.82
N GLU A 74 12.67 3.79 -2.42
CA GLU A 74 13.80 3.94 -3.36
C GLU A 74 14.15 2.60 -4.03
N VAL A 75 14.22 1.51 -3.26
CA VAL A 75 14.43 0.16 -3.82
C VAL A 75 13.28 -0.24 -4.76
N LEU A 76 12.03 0.06 -4.40
CA LEU A 76 10.89 -0.18 -5.26
C LEU A 76 10.97 0.62 -6.56
N ALA A 77 11.34 1.90 -6.49
CA ALA A 77 11.51 2.76 -7.66
C ALA A 77 12.60 2.20 -8.61
N ASP A 78 13.70 1.71 -8.06
CA ASP A 78 14.77 1.05 -8.82
C ASP A 78 14.30 -0.25 -9.47
N LEU A 79 13.47 -1.06 -8.79
CA LEU A 79 12.87 -2.27 -9.37
C LEU A 79 11.94 -1.96 -10.54
N LEU A 80 11.21 -0.84 -10.46
CA LEU A 80 10.25 -0.40 -11.47
C LEU A 80 10.88 0.44 -12.57
N LYS A 81 12.18 0.72 -12.48
CA LYS A 81 12.90 1.52 -13.47
C LYS A 81 12.76 0.90 -14.86
N ASP A 82 12.43 1.75 -15.83
CA ASP A 82 12.19 1.37 -17.23
C ASP A 82 11.03 0.38 -17.45
N LYS A 83 10.21 0.10 -16.42
CA LYS A 83 9.01 -0.74 -16.54
C LYS A 83 7.76 0.07 -16.81
N ASN A 84 6.79 -0.55 -17.48
CA ASN A 84 5.44 -0.03 -17.56
C ASN A 84 4.70 -0.40 -16.27
N TYR A 85 4.70 0.51 -15.29
CA TYR A 85 4.12 0.23 -13.99
C TYR A 85 2.93 1.12 -13.64
N PHE A 86 2.15 0.69 -12.65
CA PHE A 86 1.24 1.56 -11.91
C PHE A 86 1.27 1.17 -10.43
N VAL A 87 1.25 2.17 -9.56
CA VAL A 87 1.22 1.99 -8.10
C VAL A 87 -0.11 2.49 -7.57
N ILE A 88 -0.78 1.68 -6.77
CA ILE A 88 -1.90 2.09 -5.94
C ILE A 88 -1.50 1.89 -4.47
N SER A 89 -1.70 2.89 -3.62
CA SER A 89 -1.19 2.91 -2.25
C SER A 89 -2.26 3.37 -1.28
N LEU A 90 -2.38 2.72 -0.12
CA LEU A 90 -3.17 3.18 1.03
C LEU A 90 -2.39 4.12 1.97
N CYS A 91 -1.12 4.39 1.66
CA CYS A 91 -0.26 5.31 2.40
C CYS A 91 -0.26 6.70 1.76
N GLU A 92 -0.46 7.73 2.58
CA GLU A 92 -0.52 9.16 2.19
C GLU A 92 0.64 9.97 2.80
N ASP A 93 1.85 9.39 2.80
CA ASP A 93 3.04 10.02 3.40
C ASP A 93 3.86 10.88 2.41
N GLY A 94 3.50 10.85 1.12
CA GLY A 94 4.19 11.57 0.04
C GLY A 94 5.59 11.05 -0.26
N LEU A 95 5.98 9.87 0.26
CA LEU A 95 7.33 9.33 0.10
C LEU A 95 7.52 8.59 -1.25
N LEU A 96 6.44 8.14 -1.89
CA LEU A 96 6.51 7.48 -3.21
C LEU A 96 7.01 8.45 -4.30
N GLU A 97 6.51 9.67 -4.27
CA GLU A 97 6.89 10.76 -5.17
C GLU A 97 8.35 11.18 -4.90
N GLN A 98 8.74 11.26 -3.63
CA GLN A 98 10.11 11.58 -3.21
C GLN A 98 11.12 10.50 -3.66
N ALA A 99 10.69 9.24 -3.74
CA ALA A 99 11.49 8.13 -4.25
C ALA A 99 11.69 8.17 -5.79
N GLY A 100 11.07 9.11 -6.50
CA GLY A 100 11.27 9.31 -7.95
C GLY A 100 10.30 8.52 -8.83
N LEU A 101 9.22 7.95 -8.27
CA LEU A 101 8.13 7.40 -9.05
C LEU A 101 7.35 8.54 -9.74
N LYS A 102 6.82 8.25 -10.93
CA LYS A 102 6.10 9.25 -11.73
C LYS A 102 4.72 9.50 -11.11
N GLU A 103 4.41 10.77 -10.85
CA GLU A 103 3.13 11.20 -10.28
C GLU A 103 1.92 10.63 -11.04
N ASN A 104 1.96 10.64 -12.38
CA ASN A 104 0.91 10.08 -13.22
C ASN A 104 0.86 8.53 -13.26
N ARG A 105 1.64 7.85 -12.42
CA ARG A 105 1.68 6.39 -12.25
C ARG A 105 1.44 5.98 -10.79
N ILE A 106 0.98 6.90 -9.95
CA ILE A 106 0.62 6.67 -8.56
C ILE A 106 -0.87 7.01 -8.38
N LEU A 107 -1.58 6.19 -7.63
CA LEU A 107 -2.90 6.47 -7.11
C LEU A 107 -2.90 6.27 -5.59
N THR A 108 -3.18 7.32 -4.85
CA THR A 108 -3.44 7.30 -3.41
C THR A 108 -4.92 7.66 -3.16
N PRO A 109 -5.51 7.30 -2.01
CA PRO A 109 -6.79 7.83 -1.59
C PRO A 109 -6.86 9.35 -1.73
N ALA A 110 -8.04 9.85 -2.07
CA ALA A 110 -8.28 11.29 -2.09
C ALA A 110 -8.19 11.88 -0.70
N LYS A 111 -7.76 13.15 -0.66
CA LYS A 111 -7.91 14.00 0.52
C LYS A 111 -9.39 14.41 0.65
N GLU A 112 -9.81 14.80 1.85
CA GLU A 112 -11.15 15.32 2.11
C GLU A 112 -11.52 16.44 1.12
N GLY A 113 -12.70 16.35 0.49
CA GLY A 113 -13.25 17.39 -0.38
C GLY A 113 -13.38 17.03 -1.87
N GLU A 114 -12.98 15.82 -2.28
CA GLU A 114 -13.15 15.32 -3.66
C GLU A 114 -14.44 14.51 -3.82
N GLU A 115 -14.98 14.45 -5.04
CA GLU A 115 -16.27 13.80 -5.34
C GLU A 115 -16.21 12.28 -5.06
N GLU A 116 -17.20 11.76 -4.32
CA GLU A 116 -17.39 10.32 -4.12
C GLU A 116 -17.64 9.62 -5.47
N THR A 117 -16.83 8.61 -5.78
CA THR A 117 -17.13 7.64 -6.85
C THR A 117 -17.73 6.37 -6.25
N ASP A 118 -18.42 5.55 -7.06
CA ASP A 118 -18.94 4.23 -6.66
C ASP A 118 -17.85 3.28 -6.08
N SER A 119 -16.57 3.61 -6.30
CA SER A 119 -15.37 2.88 -5.88
C SER A 119 -14.62 3.48 -4.68
N GLY A 120 -15.07 4.64 -4.16
CA GLY A 120 -14.43 5.41 -3.08
C GLY A 120 -14.08 6.85 -3.49
N VAL A 121 -13.45 7.61 -2.58
CA VAL A 121 -13.00 8.99 -2.85
C VAL A 121 -11.59 8.94 -3.47
N TYR A 122 -11.48 9.29 -4.74
CA TYR A 122 -10.21 9.41 -5.48
C TYR A 122 -10.26 10.64 -6.39
N PRO A 123 -9.12 11.27 -6.71
CA PRO A 123 -9.09 12.29 -7.73
C PRO A 123 -9.55 11.68 -9.06
N THR A 124 -10.62 12.20 -9.65
CA THR A 124 -11.28 11.62 -10.83
C THR A 124 -10.28 11.35 -11.96
N ASP A 125 -9.38 12.30 -12.23
CA ASP A 125 -8.35 12.19 -13.27
C ASP A 125 -7.35 11.05 -13.00
N SER A 126 -6.97 10.83 -11.74
CA SER A 126 -6.06 9.76 -11.33
C SER A 126 -6.74 8.39 -11.41
N TRP A 127 -8.03 8.31 -11.05
CA TRP A 127 -8.82 7.09 -11.15
C TRP A 127 -9.04 6.65 -12.60
N GLU A 128 -9.38 7.58 -13.50
CA GLU A 128 -9.53 7.29 -14.93
C GLU A 128 -8.21 6.80 -15.53
N THR A 129 -7.10 7.44 -15.15
CA THR A 129 -5.75 7.06 -15.59
C THR A 129 -5.41 5.64 -15.15
N TYR A 130 -5.66 5.31 -13.87
CA TYR A 130 -5.48 3.96 -13.33
C TYR A 130 -6.35 2.93 -14.05
N THR A 131 -7.64 3.20 -14.18
CA THR A 131 -8.60 2.28 -14.81
C THR A 131 -8.25 2.01 -16.28
N LYS A 132 -7.87 3.05 -17.02
CA LYS A 132 -7.40 2.93 -18.40
C LYS A 132 -6.10 2.13 -18.50
N TRP A 133 -5.18 2.32 -17.56
CA TRP A 133 -3.95 1.53 -17.50
C TRP A 133 -4.25 0.05 -17.21
N LEU A 134 -5.14 -0.24 -16.26
CA LEU A 134 -5.57 -1.59 -15.90
C LEU A 134 -6.16 -2.35 -17.09
N GLN A 135 -7.01 -1.70 -17.90
CA GLN A 135 -7.55 -2.30 -19.11
C GLN A 135 -6.45 -2.78 -20.07
N GLY A 136 -5.32 -2.07 -20.12
CA GLY A 136 -4.16 -2.44 -20.94
C GLY A 136 -3.37 -3.66 -20.45
N THR A 137 -3.65 -4.14 -19.23
CA THR A 137 -2.94 -5.29 -18.64
C THR A 137 -3.41 -6.65 -19.17
N LEU A 138 -4.62 -6.72 -19.73
CA LEU A 138 -5.19 -7.98 -20.22
C LEU A 138 -4.30 -8.62 -21.28
N ASN A 139 -4.07 -9.93 -21.16
CA ASN A 139 -3.24 -10.72 -22.08
C ASN A 139 -1.76 -10.25 -22.18
N ARG A 140 -1.27 -9.47 -21.21
CA ARG A 140 0.14 -9.10 -21.05
C ARG A 140 0.80 -9.92 -19.94
N ASN A 141 2.11 -10.17 -20.09
CA ASN A 141 2.91 -10.70 -18.99
C ASN A 141 2.98 -9.64 -17.87
N LEU A 142 2.25 -9.89 -16.78
CA LEU A 142 1.99 -8.93 -15.72
C LEU A 142 2.53 -9.47 -14.40
N VAL A 143 3.37 -8.70 -13.73
CA VAL A 143 3.67 -8.94 -12.32
C VAL A 143 2.71 -8.10 -11.48
N ILE A 144 2.02 -8.73 -10.56
CA ILE A 144 1.22 -8.06 -9.54
C ILE A 144 1.99 -8.20 -8.21
N LEU A 145 2.32 -7.06 -7.59
CA LEU A 145 3.09 -7.00 -6.36
C LEU A 145 2.23 -6.36 -5.27
N GLU A 146 1.64 -7.17 -4.40
CA GLU A 146 0.83 -6.76 -3.25
C GLU A 146 1.75 -6.71 -2.01
N LEU A 147 2.03 -5.51 -1.51
CA LEU A 147 2.95 -5.26 -0.40
C LEU A 147 2.19 -4.71 0.81
N GLY A 148 2.03 -5.50 1.86
CA GLY A 148 1.49 -5.05 3.14
C GLY A 148 0.01 -4.68 3.13
N VAL A 149 -0.74 -5.17 2.13
CA VAL A 149 -2.18 -4.88 1.96
C VAL A 149 -2.99 -5.77 2.88
N GLY A 150 -3.56 -5.18 3.92
CA GLY A 150 -4.45 -5.87 4.85
C GLY A 150 -5.91 -5.91 4.38
N MET A 151 -6.82 -5.88 5.35
CA MET A 151 -8.27 -5.94 5.14
C MET A 151 -8.96 -4.61 5.50
N GLU A 152 -8.22 -3.52 5.61
CA GLU A 152 -8.77 -2.18 5.89
C GLU A 152 -9.64 -1.68 4.73
N LEU A 153 -9.11 -1.75 3.50
CA LEU A 153 -9.82 -1.37 2.27
C LEU A 153 -9.56 -2.41 1.15
N PRO A 154 -9.97 -3.68 1.34
CA PRO A 154 -9.66 -4.77 0.42
C PRO A 154 -10.31 -4.58 -0.95
N GLN A 155 -11.41 -3.83 -1.03
CA GLN A 155 -12.09 -3.45 -2.27
C GLN A 155 -11.24 -2.56 -3.18
N LEU A 156 -10.18 -1.93 -2.65
CA LEU A 156 -9.33 -1.05 -3.45
C LEU A 156 -8.17 -1.79 -4.11
N ILE A 157 -7.50 -2.67 -3.35
CA ILE A 157 -6.26 -3.31 -3.81
C ILE A 157 -6.43 -4.82 -3.85
N ARG A 158 -6.66 -5.47 -2.71
CA ARG A 158 -6.63 -6.94 -2.58
C ARG A 158 -7.62 -7.65 -3.52
N PHE A 159 -8.91 -7.35 -3.44
CA PHE A 159 -9.92 -8.01 -4.26
C PHE A 159 -9.79 -7.64 -5.75
N PRO A 160 -9.53 -6.36 -6.13
CA PRO A 160 -9.23 -6.03 -7.52
C PRO A 160 -8.00 -6.76 -8.06
N PHE A 161 -6.93 -6.91 -7.28
CA PHE A 161 -5.71 -7.59 -7.70
C PHE A 161 -5.96 -9.09 -7.90
N GLU A 162 -6.70 -9.72 -7.01
CA GLU A 162 -7.14 -11.11 -7.18
C GLU A 162 -7.99 -11.26 -8.45
N LYS A 163 -8.90 -10.32 -8.71
CA LYS A 163 -9.71 -10.32 -9.94
C LYS A 163 -8.85 -10.13 -11.20
N VAL A 164 -7.90 -9.20 -11.18
CA VAL A 164 -6.95 -9.00 -12.30
C VAL A 164 -6.14 -10.27 -12.53
N ALA A 165 -5.64 -10.89 -11.46
CA ALA A 165 -4.91 -12.15 -11.54
C ALA A 165 -5.80 -13.25 -12.15
N TYR A 166 -7.02 -13.42 -11.64
CA TYR A 166 -7.98 -14.42 -12.11
C TYR A 166 -8.27 -14.31 -13.62
N PHE A 167 -8.49 -13.10 -14.14
CA PHE A 167 -8.77 -12.93 -15.57
C PHE A 167 -7.51 -12.97 -16.44
N ASN A 168 -6.40 -12.39 -15.98
CA ASN A 168 -5.15 -12.40 -16.74
C ASN A 168 -4.29 -13.62 -16.39
N GLN A 169 -4.48 -14.73 -17.09
CA GLN A 169 -3.74 -15.98 -16.89
C GLN A 169 -2.22 -15.89 -17.19
N LYS A 170 -1.76 -14.79 -17.81
CA LYS A 170 -0.33 -14.48 -18.00
C LYS A 170 0.29 -13.70 -16.84
N SER A 171 -0.48 -13.42 -15.79
CA SER A 171 0.03 -12.73 -14.61
C SER A 171 0.70 -13.68 -13.62
N CYS A 172 1.52 -13.12 -12.73
CA CYS A 172 1.86 -13.74 -11.45
C CYS A 172 1.61 -12.73 -10.33
N LEU A 173 1.24 -13.22 -9.14
CA LEU A 173 0.90 -12.40 -7.98
C LEU A 173 1.86 -12.71 -6.83
N TYR A 174 2.64 -11.73 -6.40
CA TYR A 174 3.40 -11.79 -5.15
C TYR A 174 2.61 -11.10 -4.06
N ARG A 175 2.23 -11.85 -3.02
CA ARG A 175 1.53 -11.32 -1.84
C ARG A 175 2.48 -11.35 -0.64
N VAL A 176 2.94 -10.17 -0.25
CA VAL A 176 3.89 -9.96 0.84
C VAL A 176 3.14 -9.34 2.00
N HIS A 177 3.05 -10.08 3.10
CA HIS A 177 2.42 -9.59 4.32
C HIS A 177 2.93 -10.40 5.50
N SER A 178 3.09 -9.77 6.67
CA SER A 178 3.54 -10.47 7.88
C SER A 178 2.57 -11.56 8.37
N HIS A 179 1.27 -11.42 8.10
CA HIS A 179 0.23 -12.31 8.63
C HIS A 179 -0.81 -12.75 7.58
N LEU A 180 -1.17 -11.86 6.65
CA LEU A 180 -2.26 -12.08 5.68
C LEU A 180 -1.74 -12.42 4.29
N TYR A 181 -0.77 -13.34 4.22
CA TYR A 181 -0.08 -13.72 2.98
C TYR A 181 -0.78 -14.86 2.21
N GLN A 182 -1.90 -15.39 2.71
CA GLN A 182 -2.58 -16.55 2.14
C GLN A 182 -3.11 -16.25 0.73
N MET A 183 -3.05 -17.25 -0.17
CA MET A 183 -3.49 -17.17 -1.56
C MET A 183 -4.82 -17.93 -1.75
N THR A 184 -5.65 -17.50 -2.69
CA THR A 184 -6.85 -18.27 -3.07
C THR A 184 -6.49 -19.43 -4.01
N GLU A 185 -7.35 -20.45 -4.07
CA GLU A 185 -7.12 -21.66 -4.85
C GLU A 185 -6.99 -21.38 -6.36
N GLU A 186 -7.72 -20.40 -6.87
CA GLU A 186 -7.76 -20.04 -8.28
C GLU A 186 -6.45 -19.41 -8.78
N ILE A 187 -5.64 -18.86 -7.87
CA ILE A 187 -4.40 -18.13 -8.19
C ILE A 187 -3.16 -18.90 -7.72
N LYS A 188 -3.31 -19.96 -6.90
CA LYS A 188 -2.19 -20.65 -6.23
C LYS A 188 -1.03 -21.08 -7.14
N GLU A 189 -1.29 -21.45 -8.39
CA GLU A 189 -0.25 -21.90 -9.33
C GLU A 189 0.62 -20.74 -9.86
N ARG A 190 0.12 -19.51 -9.73
CA ARG A 190 0.74 -18.27 -10.23
C ARG A 190 0.93 -17.24 -9.10
N GLY A 191 0.59 -17.64 -7.88
CA GLY A 191 0.58 -16.82 -6.69
C GLY A 191 1.68 -17.25 -5.73
N TYR A 192 2.43 -16.28 -5.22
CA TYR A 192 3.52 -16.48 -4.27
C TYR A 192 3.16 -15.81 -2.94
N SER A 193 2.91 -16.62 -1.92
CA SER A 193 2.70 -16.20 -0.55
C SER A 193 4.05 -15.93 0.13
N VAL A 194 4.30 -14.68 0.53
CA VAL A 194 5.55 -14.27 1.19
C VAL A 194 5.23 -13.83 2.64
N PRO A 195 5.47 -14.71 3.63
CA PRO A 195 5.19 -14.44 5.05
C PRO A 195 6.27 -13.55 5.68
N MET A 196 6.35 -12.30 5.23
CA MET A 196 7.38 -11.35 5.61
C MET A 196 6.81 -9.94 5.65
N HIS A 197 7.37 -9.11 6.54
CA HIS A 197 7.09 -7.68 6.54
C HIS A 197 7.65 -7.04 5.25
N PRO A 198 6.88 -6.25 4.50
CA PRO A 198 7.27 -5.84 3.15
C PRO A 198 8.41 -4.83 3.13
N VAL A 199 8.52 -3.95 4.13
CA VAL A 199 9.71 -3.08 4.27
C VAL A 199 10.96 -3.93 4.48
N THR A 200 10.90 -4.97 5.32
CA THR A 200 12.02 -5.90 5.51
C THR A 200 12.38 -6.62 4.21
N LEU A 201 11.39 -7.06 3.43
CA LEU A 201 11.62 -7.69 2.13
C LEU A 201 12.40 -6.78 1.17
N LEU A 202 12.00 -5.51 1.07
CA LEU A 202 12.64 -4.54 0.16
C LEU A 202 14.03 -4.11 0.64
N LEU A 203 14.30 -4.22 1.95
CA LEU A 203 15.60 -3.93 2.55
C LEU A 203 16.47 -5.19 2.72
N GLU A 204 16.10 -6.35 2.15
CA GLU A 204 16.97 -7.53 2.11
C GLU A 204 18.30 -7.15 1.40
N GLU A 205 19.42 -7.24 2.10
CA GLU A 205 20.75 -7.13 1.49
C GLU A 205 20.99 -8.33 0.54
N LYS A 206 21.71 -8.07 -0.56
CA LYS A 206 22.08 -9.10 -1.54
C LYS A 206 23.25 -9.95 -1.07
#